data_AF-A0A662J791-F1
#
_entry.id   AF-A0A662J791-F1
#
_cell.length_a   1.000
_cell.length_b   1.000
_cell.length_c   1.000
_cell.angle_alpha   90.00
_cell.angle_beta   90.00
_cell.angle_gamma   90.00
#
_symmetry.space_group_name_H-M   'P 1'
#
loop_
_entity.id
_entity.type
_entity.pdbx_description
1 polymer ?
#
loop_
_entity_poly.entity_id
_entity_poly.type
_entity_poly.pdbx_seq_one_letter_code
_entity_poly.pdbx_strand_id
1 'polypeptide(L)' 'MFRIDAPVLRECVDAVLAVVDEARLKIYEDAWRIRAVDPANVALVDLE' A
#
# COMPACT_ATOMS: atom_id res chain seq x y z
N MET A 1 -18.87 7.85 -3.12
CA MET A 1 -17.96 8.19 -2.00
C MET A 1 -17.25 6.91 -1.60
N PHE A 2 -15.98 6.76 -1.98
CA PHE A 2 -15.18 5.60 -1.60
C PHE A 2 -14.94 5.64 -0.09
N ARG A 3 -15.46 4.64 0.62
CA ARG A 3 -15.23 4.44 2.05
C ARG A 3 -14.39 3.18 2.18
N ILE A 4 -13.24 3.30 2.84
CA ILE A 4 -12.39 2.18 3.19
C ILE A 4 -12.60 1.91 4.67
N ASP A 5 -12.77 0.65 5.04
CA ASP A 5 -12.79 0.24 6.43
C ASP A 5 -11.44 0.55 7.08
N ALA A 6 -11.47 1.32 8.17
CA ALA A 6 -10.29 1.67 8.95
C ALA A 6 -9.42 0.46 9.35
N PRO A 7 -9.96 -0.70 9.77
CA PRO A 7 -9.11 -1.86 10.07
C PRO A 7 -8.38 -2.38 8.83
N VAL A 8 -9.05 -2.45 7.68
CA VAL A 8 -8.46 -2.90 6.42
C VAL A 8 -7.33 -1.97 5.99
N LEU A 9 -7.58 -0.65 6.05
CA LEU A 9 -6.54 0.33 5.73
C LEU A 9 -5.32 0.18 6.64
N ARG A 10 -5.54 -0.10 7.92
CA ARG A 10 -4.46 -0.28 8.89
C ARG A 10 -3.61 -1.52 8.57
N GLU A 11 -4.23 -2.64 8.28
CA GLU A 11 -3.51 -3.86 7.88
C GLU A 11 -2.69 -3.63 6.59
N CYS A 12 -3.24 -2.89 5.62
CA CYS A 12 -2.51 -2.52 4.41
C CYS A 12 -1.28 -1.64 4.72
N VAL A 13 -1.41 -0.67 5.63
CA VAL A 13 -0.30 0.21 6.04
C VAL A 13 0.77 -0.59 6.79
N ASP A 14 0.39 -1.45 7.73
CA ASP A 14 1.32 -2.33 8.45
C ASP A 14 2.12 -3.24 7.48
N ALA A 15 1.47 -3.76 6.44
CA ALA A 15 2.13 -4.56 5.41
C ALA A 15 3.14 -3.76 4.58
N VAL A 16 2.85 -2.50 4.25
CA VAL A 16 3.77 -1.61 3.53
C VAL A 16 4.98 -1.25 4.40
N LEU A 17 4.74 -0.89 5.66
CA LEU A 17 5.77 -0.50 6.62
C LEU A 17 6.74 -1.64 6.96
N ALA A 18 6.33 -2.90 6.76
CA ALA A 18 7.22 -4.04 6.89
C ALA A 18 8.32 -4.10 5.81
N VAL A 19 8.14 -3.39 4.68
CA VAL A 19 9.03 -3.45 3.51
C VAL A 19 9.68 -2.11 3.22
N VAL A 20 8.97 -1.00 3.41
CA VAL A 20 9.46 0.37 3.14
C VAL A 20 8.97 1.35 4.20
N ASP A 21 9.78 2.36 4.52
CA ASP A 21 9.35 3.48 5.38
C ASP A 21 8.35 4.42 4.69
N GLU A 22 8.41 4.51 3.35
CA GLU A 22 7.58 5.42 2.55
C GLU A 22 7.07 4.71 1.29
N ALA A 23 5.79 4.91 0.96
CA ALA A 23 5.17 4.37 -0.24
C ALA A 23 4.24 5.36 -0.92
N ARG A 24 4.03 5.17 -2.23
CA ARG A 24 3.17 6.03 -3.04
C ARG A 24 1.80 5.39 -3.26
N LEU A 25 0.78 5.94 -2.61
CA LEU A 25 -0.62 5.62 -2.86
C LEU A 25 -1.09 6.29 -4.16
N LYS A 26 -1.58 5.49 -5.11
CA LYS A 26 -2.21 5.97 -6.34
C LYS A 26 -3.70 5.68 -6.27
N ILE A 27 -4.53 6.70 -6.44
CA ILE A 27 -5.99 6.56 -6.46
C ILE A 27 -6.45 6.75 -7.91
N TYR A 28 -7.15 5.74 -8.43
CA TYR A 28 -7.77 5.71 -9.75
C TYR A 28 -9.30 5.82 -9.61
N GLU A 29 -10.00 5.91 -10.74
CA GLU A 29 -11.46 6.06 -10.77
C GLU A 29 -12.20 4.86 -10.14
N ASP A 30 -11.66 3.66 -10.30
CA ASP A 30 -12.28 2.41 -9.81
C ASP A 30 -11.63 1.85 -8.54
N ALA A 31 -10.35 2.12 -8.32
CA ALA A 31 -9.55 1.47 -7.27
C ALA A 31 -8.36 2.32 -6.82
N TRP A 32 -7.77 1.96 -5.69
CA TRP A 32 -6.50 2.51 -5.22
C TRP A 32 -5.42 1.44 -5.28
N ARG A 33 -4.17 1.83 -5.52
CA ARG A 33 -3.03 0.91 -5.58
C ARG A 33 -1.84 1.46 -4.83
N ILE A 34 -1.10 0.57 -4.18
CA ILE A 34 0.21 0.86 -3.61
C ILE A 34 1.22 -0.13 -4.20
N ARG A 35 2.31 0.40 -4.74
CA ARG A 35 3.47 -0.42 -5.13
C ARG A 35 4.70 0.13 -4.44
N ALA A 36 5.34 -0.72 -3.64
CA ALA A 36 6.54 -0.41 -2.90
C ALA A 36 7.58 -1.52 -3.11
N VAL A 37 8.84 -1.13 -3.27
CA VAL A 37 9.97 -2.04 -3.39
C VAL A 37 10.98 -1.61 -2.34
N ASP A 38 11.52 -2.57 -1.61
CA ASP A 38 12.54 -2.30 -0.60
C ASP A 38 13.82 -1.74 -1.25
N PRO A 39 14.66 -1.00 -0.51
CA PRO A 39 15.87 -0.40 -1.06
C PRO A 39 16.89 -1.40 -1.61
N ALA A 40 16.89 -2.66 -1.14
CA ALA A 40 17.74 -3.72 -1.66
C ALA A 40 17.12 -4.47 -2.85
N ASN A 41 15.90 -4.13 -3.28
CA ASN A 41 15.15 -4.74 -4.39
C ASN A 41 14.95 -6.27 -4.25
N VAL A 42 14.79 -6.76 -3.03
CA VAL A 42 14.54 -8.16 -2.69
C VAL A 42 13.07 -8.47 -2.36
N ALA A 43 12.28 -7.46 -2.01
CA ALA A 43 10.90 -7.54 -1.56
C ALA A 43 10.04 -6.47 -2.24
N LEU A 44 8.89 -6.89 -2.75
CA LEU A 44 7.90 -6.04 -3.39
C LEU A 44 6.55 -6.23 -2.72
N VAL A 45 5.92 -5.11 -2.37
CA VAL A 45 4.52 -5.05 -1.93
C VAL A 45 3.68 -4.43 -3.03
N ASP A 46 2.63 -5.14 -3.42
CA ASP A 46 1.62 -4.73 -4.39
C ASP A 46 0.25 -4.89 -3.73
N LEU A 47 -0.43 -3.78 -3.50
CA LEU A 47 -1.78 -3.72 -2.90
C LEU A 47 -2.74 -3.14 -3.92
N GLU A 48 -3.91 -3.77 -4.08
CA GLU A 48 -5.01 -3.42 -4.99
C GLU A 48 -6.36 -3.32 -4.28
#